data_AF-L1J6Z0-F1
#
_entry.id   AF-L1J6Z0-F1
#
_cell.length_a   1.000
_cell.length_b   1.000
_cell.length_c   1.000
_cell.angle_alpha   90.00
_cell.angle_beta   90.00
_cell.angle_gamma   90.00
#
_symmetry.space_group_name_H-M   'P 1'
#
loop_
_entity.id
_entity.type
_entity.pdbx_description
1 polymer ?
#
loop_
_entity_poly.entity_id
_entity_poly.type
_entity_poly.pdbx_seq_one_letter_code
_entity_poly.pdbx_strand_id
1 'polypeptide(L)'
;VYRGFHGLQIPREFLEEDQYGVSGGVELGMMSTTTDVQVALEYATRGDHPTVFEISCGAVDRGASVKFLSQYPDEEEILYPPLSYLEL
;
A
#
# COMPACT_ATOMS: atom_id res chain seq x y z
N VAL A 1 -1.00 7.23 4.31
CA VAL A 1 0.04 6.20 4.58
C VAL A 1 0.77 5.88 3.29
N TYR A 2 1.96 5.28 3.37
CA TYR A 2 2.80 4.98 2.21
C TYR A 2 3.04 3.47 2.11
N ARG A 3 3.12 2.94 0.88
CA ARG A 3 3.53 1.55 0.61
C ARG A 3 4.52 1.53 -0.52
N GLY A 4 5.74 1.08 -0.23
CA GLY A 4 6.75 0.82 -1.25
C GLY A 4 6.82 -0.66 -1.60
N PHE A 5 6.96 -0.96 -2.88
CA PHE A 5 7.19 -2.32 -3.38
C PHE A 5 7.96 -2.29 -4.70
N HIS A 6 8.45 -3.46 -5.08
CA HIS A 6 9.24 -3.67 -6.28
C HIS A 6 8.86 -5.00 -6.93
N GLY A 7 9.29 -5.22 -8.16
CA GLY A 7 9.09 -6.45 -8.91
C GLY A 7 7.72 -6.59 -9.59
N LEU A 8 6.84 -5.59 -9.45
CA LEU A 8 5.54 -5.54 -10.11
C LEU A 8 5.46 -4.34 -11.03
N GLN A 9 5.29 -4.59 -12.33
CA GLN A 9 4.84 -3.57 -13.26
C GLN A 9 3.33 -3.39 -13.08
N ILE A 10 2.90 -2.18 -12.76
CA ILE A 10 1.47 -1.87 -12.58
C ILE A 10 0.73 -2.14 -13.89
N PRO A 11 -0.28 -3.03 -13.88
CA PRO A 11 -1.06 -3.32 -15.08
C PRO A 11 -1.88 -2.10 -15.48
N ARG A 12 -2.14 -1.96 -16.77
CA ARG A 12 -2.87 -0.81 -17.33
C ARG A 12 -4.30 -0.75 -16.77
N GLU A 13 -4.89 -1.91 -16.51
CA GLU A 13 -6.20 -2.10 -15.90
C GLU A 13 -6.28 -1.57 -14.46
N PHE A 14 -5.15 -1.42 -13.77
CA PHE A 14 -5.12 -0.75 -12.46
C PHE A 14 -5.24 0.77 -12.63
N LEU A 15 -4.75 1.33 -13.74
CA LEU A 15 -4.66 2.77 -14.00
C LEU A 15 -5.84 3.35 -14.77
N GLU A 16 -6.55 2.53 -15.54
CA GLU A 16 -7.64 2.95 -16.40
C GLU A 16 -8.99 2.62 -15.77
N GLU A 17 -9.95 3.55 -15.87
CA GLU A 17 -11.32 3.31 -15.46
C GLU A 17 -11.96 2.19 -16.30
N ASP A 18 -12.65 1.28 -15.63
CA ASP A 18 -13.48 0.27 -16.27
C ASP A 18 -14.82 0.83 -16.78
N GLN A 19 -15.69 -0.04 -17.30
CA GLN A 19 -17.01 0.35 -17.80
C GLN A 19 -17.95 0.94 -16.72
N TYR A 20 -17.59 0.83 -15.44
CA TYR A 20 -18.32 1.37 -14.29
C TYR A 20 -17.66 2.63 -13.72
N GLY A 21 -16.58 3.13 -14.33
CA GLY A 21 -15.85 4.31 -13.87
C GLY A 21 -14.91 4.02 -12.70
N VAL A 22 -14.50 2.77 -12.51
CA VAL A 22 -13.66 2.35 -11.39
C VAL A 22 -12.25 2.03 -11.87
N SER A 23 -11.23 2.61 -11.23
CA SER A 23 -9.81 2.27 -11.41
C SER A 23 -9.17 1.89 -10.09
N GLY A 24 -8.17 1.01 -10.14
CA GLY A 24 -7.42 0.56 -8.97
C GLY A 24 -7.35 -0.96 -8.87
N GLY A 25 -7.33 -1.50 -7.65
CA GLY A 25 -7.18 -2.95 -7.46
C GLY A 25 -7.28 -3.44 -6.02
N VAL A 26 -7.43 -4.76 -5.89
CA VAL A 26 -7.54 -5.46 -4.61
C VAL A 26 -6.19 -6.04 -4.21
N GLU A 27 -5.72 -5.72 -3.01
CA GLU A 27 -4.63 -6.46 -2.38
C GLU A 27 -5.19 -7.75 -1.76
N LEU A 28 -4.75 -8.89 -2.28
CA LEU A 28 -5.25 -10.20 -1.84
C LEU A 28 -4.66 -10.61 -0.48
N GLY A 29 -3.44 -10.12 -0.17
CA GLY A 29 -2.79 -10.32 1.12
C GLY A 29 -3.13 -9.23 2.13
N MET A 30 -2.48 -9.25 3.28
CA MET A 30 -2.50 -8.07 4.16
C MET A 30 -1.69 -6.95 3.53
N MET A 31 -2.27 -5.75 3.44
CA MET A 31 -1.57 -4.59 2.89
C MET A 31 -0.79 -3.89 3.99
N SER A 32 0.52 -4.12 4.03
CA SER A 32 1.44 -3.41 4.92
C SER A 32 1.76 -2.02 4.36
N THR A 33 1.62 -1.00 5.19
CA THR A 33 1.90 0.41 4.88
C THR A 33 2.63 1.05 6.06
N THR A 34 3.21 2.22 5.88
CA THR A 34 3.93 2.97 6.92
C THR A 34 3.49 4.43 6.93
N THR A 35 3.61 5.10 8.08
CA THR A 35 3.48 6.57 8.14
C THR A 35 4.77 7.31 7.74
N ASP A 36 5.90 6.61 7.63
CA ASP A 36 7.19 7.18 7.22
C ASP A 36 7.48 6.89 5.74
N VAL A 37 7.51 7.94 4.92
CA VAL A 37 7.80 7.81 3.48
C VAL A 37 9.20 7.25 3.21
N GLN A 38 10.18 7.47 4.10
CA GLN A 38 11.54 6.94 3.91
C GLN A 38 11.54 5.42 3.99
N VAL A 39 10.80 4.84 4.94
CA VAL A 39 10.62 3.38 5.05
C VAL A 39 10.00 2.84 3.76
N ALA A 40 8.95 3.47 3.24
CA ALA A 40 8.35 3.04 1.96
C ALA A 40 9.37 3.10 0.80
N LEU A 41 10.15 4.18 0.68
CA LEU A 41 11.19 4.31 -0.35
C LEU A 41 12.26 3.22 -0.24
N GLU A 42 12.68 2.85 0.98
CA GLU A 42 13.60 1.74 1.19
C GLU A 42 13.05 0.42 0.66
N TYR A 43 11.76 0.11 0.89
CA TYR A 43 11.15 -1.10 0.33
C TYR A 43 11.04 -1.04 -1.19
N ALA A 44 10.66 0.11 -1.77
CA ALA A 44 10.51 0.26 -3.23
C ALA A 44 11.83 0.10 -3.98
N THR A 45 12.95 0.55 -3.40
CA THR A 45 14.27 0.60 -4.07
C THR A 45 15.09 -0.69 -3.96
N ARG A 46 14.54 -1.75 -3.35
CA ARG A 46 15.21 -3.05 -3.20
C ARG A 46 15.26 -3.91 -4.47
N GLY A 47 14.61 -3.49 -5.56
CA GLY A 47 14.63 -4.23 -6.82
C GLY A 47 14.10 -3.44 -8.01
N ASP A 48 13.79 -4.15 -9.10
CA ASP A 48 13.28 -3.56 -10.34
C ASP A 48 11.84 -3.03 -10.19
N HIS A 49 11.42 -2.12 -11.07
CA HIS A 49 10.10 -1.49 -11.04
C HIS A 49 9.73 -0.86 -9.67
N PRO A 50 10.58 0.05 -9.14
CA PRO A 50 10.33 0.68 -7.85
C PRO A 50 9.04 1.48 -7.90
N THR A 51 8.10 1.17 -7.01
CA THR A 51 6.79 1.83 -6.94
C THR A 51 6.47 2.21 -5.50
N VAL A 52 5.93 3.42 -5.31
CA VAL A 52 5.41 3.89 -4.03
C VAL A 52 3.96 4.32 -4.23
N PHE A 53 3.07 3.77 -3.41
CA PHE A 53 1.71 4.27 -3.26
C PHE A 53 1.65 5.25 -2.10
N GLU A 54 1.10 6.44 -2.35
CA GLU A 54 0.62 7.36 -1.33
C GLU A 54 -0.89 7.18 -1.22
N ILE A 55 -1.34 6.67 -0.07
CA ILE A 55 -2.72 6.27 0.16
C ILE A 55 -3.33 7.24 1.17
N SER A 56 -4.36 7.96 0.74
CA SER A 56 -5.20 8.78 1.62
C SER A 56 -6.25 7.88 2.28
N CYS A 57 -6.38 7.96 3.60
CA CYS A 57 -7.37 7.21 4.36
C CYS A 57 -8.10 8.14 5.34
N GLY A 58 -9.41 7.95 5.47
CA GLY A 58 -10.26 8.63 6.44
C GLY A 58 -10.32 7.93 7.79
N ALA A 59 -11.36 8.25 8.58
CA ALA A 59 -11.55 7.66 9.90
C ALA A 59 -12.10 6.22 9.85
N VAL A 60 -12.82 5.87 8.78
CA VAL A 60 -13.57 4.61 8.65
C VAL A 60 -12.74 3.52 7.99
N ASP A 61 -11.86 3.93 7.10
CA ASP A 61 -11.05 3.16 6.16
C ASP A 61 -9.57 3.18 6.54
N ARG A 62 -9.21 3.56 7.78
CA ARG A 62 -7.83 3.49 8.27
C ARG A 62 -7.45 2.05 8.62
N GLY A 63 -6.20 1.68 8.33
CA GLY A 63 -5.60 0.46 8.86
C GLY A 63 -5.32 0.52 10.36
N ALA A 64 -4.89 -0.60 10.92
CA ALA A 64 -4.52 -0.72 12.32
C ALA A 64 -3.01 -0.56 12.50
N SER A 65 -2.58 0.28 13.46
CA SER A 65 -1.18 0.27 13.87
C SER A 65 -0.85 -1.03 14.58
N VAL A 66 0.19 -1.72 14.11
CA VAL A 66 0.68 -2.98 14.71
C VAL A 66 1.99 -2.81 15.46
N LYS A 67 2.44 -1.56 15.67
CA LYS A 67 3.71 -1.21 16.32
C LYS A 67 3.97 -1.98 17.62
N PHE A 68 2.96 -2.15 18.46
CA PHE A 68 3.10 -2.83 19.75
C PHE A 68 3.38 -4.35 19.66
N LEU A 69 3.08 -4.95 18.51
CA LEU A 69 3.32 -6.38 18.21
C LEU A 69 4.41 -6.59 17.15
N SER A 70 4.81 -5.53 16.44
CA SER A 70 5.71 -5.63 15.30
C SER A 70 7.11 -6.05 15.72
N GLN A 71 7.73 -6.89 14.88
CA GLN A 71 9.16 -7.19 14.98
C GLN A 71 10.04 -5.97 14.67
N TYR A 72 9.51 -5.01 13.90
CA TYR A 72 10.17 -3.76 13.51
C TYR A 72 9.30 -2.55 13.92
N PRO A 73 9.20 -2.23 15.22
CA PRO A 73 8.34 -1.15 15.70
C PRO A 73 8.64 0.23 15.10
N ASP A 74 9.90 0.47 14.70
CA ASP A 74 10.35 1.73 14.13
C ASP A 74 9.90 1.93 12.66
N GLU A 75 9.38 0.90 12.00
CA GLU A 75 8.80 1.03 10.66
C GLU A 75 7.41 1.69 10.68
N GLU A 76 6.83 1.95 11.86
CA GLU A 76 5.53 2.61 12.05
C GLU A 76 4.42 1.98 11.18
N GLU A 77 4.36 0.65 11.18
CA GLU A 77 3.48 -0.10 10.30
C GLU A 77 1.99 0.13 10.63
N ILE A 78 1.23 0.44 9.58
CA ILE A 78 -0.22 0.47 9.53
C ILE A 78 -0.69 -0.66 8.61
N LEU A 79 -1.39 -1.65 9.17
CA LEU A 79 -1.78 -2.87 8.47
C LEU A 79 -3.26 -2.85 8.12
N TYR A 80 -3.58 -3.20 6.88
CA TYR A 80 -4.95 -3.40 6.41
C TYR A 80 -5.24 -4.90 6.22
N PRO A 81 -6.50 -5.33 6.42
CA PRO A 81 -6.88 -6.72 6.24
C PRO A 81 -6.77 -7.15 4.76
N PRO A 82 -6.76 -8.47 4.50
CA PRO A 82 -6.88 -8.99 3.15
C PRO A 82 -8.13 -8.48 2.43
N LEU A 83 -8.04 -8.42 1.09
CA LEU A 83 -9.10 -7.94 0.21
C LEU A 83 -9.40 -6.45 0.37
N SER A 84 -8.44 -5.67 0.83
CA SER A 84 -8.54 -4.21 0.83
C SER A 84 -8.46 -3.69 -0.60
N TYR A 85 -9.42 -2.84 -0.99
CA TYR A 85 -9.47 -2.21 -2.30
C TYR A 85 -8.76 -0.85 -2.26
N LEU A 86 -7.91 -0.59 -3.26
CA LEU A 86 -7.31 0.71 -3.54
C LEU A 86 -8.00 1.30 -4.77
N GLU A 87 -8.46 2.54 -4.65
CA GLU A 87 -9.00 3.34 -5.75
C GLU A 87 -7.99 4.44 -6.10
N LEU A 88 -7.88 4.78 -7.39
CA LEU A 88 -7.02 5.87 -7.91
C LEU A 88 -7.76 7.19 -8.03
#